data_AF-A0A1I9Q3X4-F1
#
_entry.id   AF-A0A1I9Q3X4-F1
#
_cell.length_a   1.000
_cell.length_b   1.000
_cell.length_c   1.000
_cell.angle_alpha   90.00
_cell.angle_beta   90.00
_cell.angle_gamma   90.00
#
_symmetry.space_group_name_H-M   'P 1'
#
loop_
_entity.id
_entity.type
_entity.pdbx_description
1 polymer ?
#
loop_
_entity_poly.entity_id
_entity_poly.type
_entity_poly.pdbx_seq_one_letter_code
_entity_poly.pdbx_strand_id
1 'polypeptide(L)'
;KYKDQDEDERLLRMQILQGAEGSKPKKDKGGKKETEKPNSKQKQQAKKHKAGPFADTGIITEDVAPEEAIELESEAAPVTFDLETLNSLTGIPVSEDELLFAVPVVAPYNTLINYKFKVKLMPGTGKRGKAAKTALAIFLRDKTCSQREKDLLKSVKEQDLARNFPGKVRLS
;
A
#
# COMPACT_ATOMS: atom_id res chain seq x y z
N LYS A 1 15.81 -0.59 -40.01
CA LYS A 1 16.29 -1.28 -38.78
C LYS A 1 15.05 -1.84 -38.10
N TYR A 2 15.08 -3.11 -37.67
CA TYR A 2 13.95 -3.94 -37.20
C TYR A 2 13.12 -4.64 -38.29
N LYS A 3 13.79 -5.36 -39.20
CA LYS A 3 13.14 -6.32 -40.11
C LYS A 3 13.48 -7.79 -39.77
N ASP A 4 14.32 -8.01 -38.76
CA ASP A 4 14.93 -9.32 -38.46
C ASP A 4 14.68 -9.78 -37.00
N GLN A 5 13.79 -9.10 -36.28
CA GLN A 5 13.08 -9.71 -35.16
C GLN A 5 11.79 -10.18 -35.81
N ASP A 6 11.57 -11.49 -35.99
CA ASP A 6 10.69 -12.21 -35.07
C ASP A 6 10.72 -13.74 -35.32
N GLU A 7 11.76 -14.28 -35.97
CA GLU A 7 11.81 -15.75 -36.16
C GLU A 7 12.30 -16.45 -34.88
N ASP A 8 13.39 -15.97 -34.28
CA ASP A 8 13.96 -16.58 -33.06
C ASP A 8 13.02 -16.47 -31.84
N GLU A 9 12.32 -15.34 -31.69
CA GLU A 9 11.38 -15.15 -30.58
C GLU A 9 10.08 -15.95 -30.78
N ARG A 10 9.63 -16.10 -32.02
CA ARG A 10 8.51 -16.99 -32.38
C ARG A 10 8.86 -18.46 -32.15
N LEU A 11 10.08 -18.86 -32.48
CA LEU A 11 10.64 -20.18 -32.19
C LEU A 11 10.67 -20.46 -30.69
N LEU A 12 11.13 -19.48 -29.88
CA LEU A 12 11.19 -19.62 -28.44
C LEU A 12 9.78 -19.79 -27.83
N ARG A 13 8.79 -19.02 -28.30
CA ARG A 13 7.38 -19.19 -27.88
C ARG A 13 6.81 -20.55 -28.29
N MET A 14 7.13 -21.03 -29.50
CA MET A 14 6.66 -22.33 -29.98
C MET A 14 7.32 -23.48 -29.20
N GLN A 15 8.58 -23.34 -28.80
CA GLN A 15 9.30 -24.31 -27.99
C GLN A 15 8.76 -24.41 -26.55
N ILE A 16 8.39 -23.27 -25.95
CA ILE A 16 7.72 -23.25 -24.63
C ILE A 16 6.35 -23.94 -24.73
N LEU A 17 5.61 -23.71 -25.83
CA LEU A 17 4.31 -24.34 -26.07
C LEU A 17 4.41 -25.85 -26.32
N GLN A 18 5.49 -26.32 -26.94
CA GLN A 18 5.73 -27.75 -27.21
C GLN A 18 6.35 -28.52 -26.03
N GLY A 19 6.70 -27.85 -24.93
CA GLY A 19 7.35 -28.48 -23.77
C GLY A 19 6.50 -29.45 -22.92
N ALA A 20 5.28 -29.80 -23.34
CA ALA A 20 4.41 -30.74 -22.63
C ALA A 20 4.42 -32.19 -23.16
N GLU A 21 5.01 -32.49 -24.33
CA GLU A 21 5.09 -33.88 -24.83
C GLU A 21 6.36 -34.15 -25.66
N GLY A 22 7.10 -35.19 -25.27
CA GLY A 22 7.73 -36.13 -26.21
C GLY A 22 8.99 -35.74 -27.00
N SER A 23 10.08 -36.45 -26.69
CA SER A 23 11.13 -36.94 -27.61
C SER A 23 12.17 -35.98 -28.25
N LYS A 24 13.45 -36.27 -27.91
CA LYS A 24 14.73 -35.88 -28.58
C LYS A 24 14.75 -36.28 -30.09
N PRO A 25 15.82 -36.04 -30.94
CA PRO A 25 17.21 -35.60 -30.67
C PRO A 25 18.00 -34.78 -31.75
N LYS A 26 19.20 -34.30 -31.34
CA LYS A 26 20.53 -34.24 -32.02
C LYS A 26 20.77 -33.50 -33.36
N LYS A 27 21.77 -32.60 -33.35
CA LYS A 27 23.05 -32.60 -34.12
C LYS A 27 23.78 -31.25 -33.91
N ASP A 28 25.08 -31.04 -34.07
CA ASP A 28 26.37 -31.75 -33.90
C ASP A 28 27.46 -30.77 -34.42
N LYS A 29 28.69 -30.87 -33.90
CA LYS A 29 29.98 -30.31 -34.42
C LYS A 29 30.17 -28.79 -34.36
N GLY A 30 31.33 -28.22 -34.03
CA GLY A 30 32.72 -28.65 -33.79
C GLY A 30 33.53 -27.35 -33.57
N GLY A 31 34.77 -27.26 -33.09
CA GLY A 31 35.80 -28.18 -32.62
C GLY A 31 36.99 -27.34 -32.08
N LYS A 32 37.87 -28.02 -31.31
CA LYS A 32 39.33 -27.83 -31.08
C LYS A 32 39.89 -26.38 -30.96
N LYS A 33 40.78 -26.02 -30.01
CA LYS A 33 41.88 -26.77 -29.36
C LYS A 33 42.53 -25.90 -28.24
N GLU A 34 42.99 -26.56 -27.17
CA GLU A 34 44.26 -26.41 -26.38
C GLU A 34 44.90 -25.00 -26.23
N THR A 35 45.36 -24.50 -25.07
CA THR A 35 46.35 -25.06 -24.11
C THR A 35 46.43 -24.23 -22.81
N GLU A 36 46.67 -24.94 -21.70
CA GLU A 36 47.55 -24.61 -20.54
C GLU A 36 47.21 -23.53 -19.47
N LYS A 37 47.42 -23.98 -18.23
CA LYS A 37 47.19 -23.39 -16.89
C LYS A 37 48.46 -22.60 -16.44
N PRO A 38 48.64 -22.31 -15.13
CA PRO A 38 47.90 -21.44 -14.21
C PRO A 38 48.83 -20.38 -13.59
N ASN A 39 48.35 -19.25 -13.06
CA ASN A 39 48.78 -18.90 -11.70
C ASN A 39 47.94 -17.86 -10.98
N SER A 40 47.78 -18.17 -9.70
CA SER A 40 47.28 -17.41 -8.58
C SER A 40 47.70 -15.95 -8.50
N LYS A 41 46.73 -15.10 -8.12
CA LYS A 41 46.87 -13.91 -7.24
C LYS A 41 45.50 -13.22 -7.13
N GLN A 42 44.69 -13.61 -6.14
CA GLN A 42 43.54 -12.80 -5.74
C GLN A 42 43.87 -12.04 -4.46
N LYS A 43 44.04 -10.73 -4.61
CA LYS A 43 44.01 -9.76 -3.52
C LYS A 43 43.11 -8.60 -3.96
N GLN A 44 42.00 -8.49 -3.23
CA GLN A 44 41.28 -7.27 -2.85
C GLN A 44 40.52 -6.44 -3.90
N GLN A 45 39.22 -6.34 -3.61
CA GLN A 45 38.38 -5.13 -3.61
C GLN A 45 38.16 -4.36 -4.92
N ALA A 46 36.90 -4.28 -5.36
CA ALA A 46 36.19 -3.00 -5.56
C ALA A 46 34.72 -3.20 -5.99
N LYS A 47 33.86 -2.32 -5.47
CA LYS A 47 32.42 -2.15 -5.72
C LYS A 47 32.13 -1.62 -7.13
N LYS A 48 30.92 -1.89 -7.66
CA LYS A 48 30.11 -1.08 -8.62
C LYS A 48 28.72 -1.75 -8.74
N HIS A 49 27.64 -1.23 -8.15
CA HIS A 49 26.74 -0.15 -8.61
C HIS A 49 25.99 -0.39 -9.94
N LYS A 50 24.71 -0.79 -9.78
CA LYS A 50 23.45 -0.31 -10.41
C LYS A 50 23.23 -0.44 -11.94
N ALA A 51 22.17 -1.15 -12.32
CA ALA A 51 20.85 -0.60 -12.75
C ALA A 51 20.19 -1.46 -13.86
N GLY A 52 18.88 -1.79 -13.70
CA GLY A 52 17.99 -2.14 -14.82
C GLY A 52 16.85 -3.13 -14.48
N PRO A 53 15.65 -3.04 -15.09
CA PRO A 53 14.36 -3.21 -14.39
C PRO A 53 13.40 -4.32 -14.89
N PHE A 54 12.53 -4.78 -13.96
CA PHE A 54 11.10 -5.19 -14.04
C PHE A 54 10.57 -6.39 -14.87
N ALA A 55 9.53 -7.00 -14.27
CA ALA A 55 8.52 -7.98 -14.74
C ALA A 55 8.95 -9.46 -14.71
N ASP A 56 8.15 -10.47 -14.31
CA ASP A 56 6.82 -10.62 -13.69
C ASP A 56 6.71 -12.13 -13.34
N THR A 57 5.87 -12.50 -12.36
CA THR A 57 5.33 -13.86 -12.10
C THR A 57 6.26 -15.09 -11.99
N GLY A 58 6.23 -15.77 -10.84
CA GLY A 58 6.76 -17.14 -10.74
C GLY A 58 6.85 -17.69 -9.32
N ILE A 59 5.71 -18.17 -8.82
CA ILE A 59 5.46 -19.15 -7.75
C ILE A 59 6.71 -19.90 -7.23
N ILE A 60 6.93 -19.85 -5.91
CA ILE A 60 7.69 -20.86 -5.16
C ILE A 60 6.81 -21.31 -3.98
N THR A 61 6.18 -22.47 -4.17
CA THR A 61 5.77 -23.46 -3.17
C THR A 61 6.99 -23.79 -2.29
N GLU A 62 6.98 -23.85 -0.97
CA GLU A 62 6.16 -24.61 -0.02
C GLU A 62 6.72 -24.24 1.37
N ASP A 63 5.83 -23.97 2.34
CA ASP A 63 6.00 -24.19 3.80
C ASP A 63 4.92 -23.38 4.53
N VAL A 64 3.67 -23.84 4.47
CA VAL A 64 2.56 -23.30 5.28
C VAL A 64 2.05 -24.44 6.16
N ALA A 65 2.46 -24.42 7.43
CA ALA A 65 1.89 -25.19 8.51
C ALA A 65 0.43 -24.74 8.78
N PRO A 66 -0.44 -25.62 9.31
CA PRO A 66 -1.86 -25.61 9.02
C PRO A 66 -2.63 -24.48 9.69
N GLU A 67 -3.68 -24.08 8.97
CA GLU A 67 -4.72 -23.11 9.29
C GLU A 67 -5.28 -23.30 10.70
N GLU A 68 -5.05 -22.33 11.58
CA GLU A 68 -6.07 -21.96 12.55
C GLU A 68 -7.14 -21.20 11.77
N ALA A 69 -8.14 -21.94 11.31
CA ALA A 69 -9.39 -21.38 10.83
C ALA A 69 -9.95 -20.49 11.95
N ILE A 70 -9.76 -19.17 11.83
CA ILE A 70 -10.58 -18.21 12.53
C ILE A 70 -11.97 -18.40 11.92
N GLU A 71 -12.79 -19.16 12.63
CA GLU A 71 -14.22 -19.28 12.43
C GLU A 71 -14.78 -17.86 12.58
N LEU A 72 -14.80 -17.12 11.45
CA LEU A 72 -15.57 -15.91 11.31
C LEU A 72 -17.03 -16.34 11.34
N GLU A 73 -17.53 -16.47 12.56
CA GLU A 73 -18.93 -16.63 12.86
C GLU A 73 -19.65 -15.42 12.24
N SER A 74 -20.10 -15.63 11.01
CA SER A 74 -20.82 -14.70 10.17
C SER A 74 -22.27 -14.58 10.64
N GLU A 75 -22.50 -14.41 11.94
CA GLU A 75 -23.76 -13.86 12.44
C GLU A 75 -23.72 -12.34 12.35
N ALA A 76 -23.57 -11.83 11.13
CA ALA A 76 -23.94 -10.46 10.85
C ALA A 76 -25.48 -10.41 10.84
N ALA A 77 -26.08 -10.33 12.03
CA ALA A 77 -27.44 -9.82 12.15
C ALA A 77 -27.52 -8.52 11.33
N PRO A 78 -28.59 -8.29 10.57
CA PRO A 78 -28.72 -7.05 9.80
C PRO A 78 -28.59 -5.90 10.78
N VAL A 79 -27.49 -5.14 10.68
CA VAL A 79 -27.27 -3.95 11.49
C VAL A 79 -28.28 -2.93 10.99
N THR A 80 -29.49 -2.97 11.55
CA THR A 80 -30.46 -1.90 11.41
C THR A 80 -29.87 -0.72 12.16
N PHE A 81 -29.09 0.10 11.45
CA PHE A 81 -28.70 1.40 11.98
C PHE A 81 -29.98 2.16 12.27
N ASP A 82 -30.15 2.50 13.54
CA ASP A 82 -31.23 3.37 13.97
C ASP A 82 -31.13 4.70 13.19
N LEU A 83 -32.21 5.06 12.51
CA LEU A 83 -32.28 6.26 11.68
C LEU A 83 -32.07 7.51 12.54
N GLU A 84 -32.47 7.49 13.82
CA GLU A 84 -32.25 8.59 14.74
C GLU A 84 -30.75 8.79 14.99
N THR A 85 -30.01 7.70 15.23
CA THR A 85 -28.56 7.72 15.35
C THR A 85 -27.89 8.29 14.10
N LEU A 86 -28.32 7.91 12.89
CA LEU A 86 -27.78 8.46 11.65
C LEU A 86 -28.06 9.97 11.51
N ASN A 87 -29.26 10.41 11.88
CA ASN A 87 -29.65 11.82 11.84
C ASN A 87 -28.93 12.67 12.90
N SER A 88 -28.39 12.06 13.96
CA SER A 88 -27.59 12.77 14.97
C SER A 88 -26.18 13.14 14.49
N LEU A 89 -25.69 12.54 13.40
CA LEU A 89 -24.37 12.82 12.85
C LEU A 89 -24.40 14.08 11.99
N THR A 90 -23.60 15.08 12.36
CA THR A 90 -23.42 16.30 11.57
C THR A 90 -21.95 16.68 11.43
N GLY A 91 -21.58 17.18 10.25
CA GLY A 91 -20.27 17.76 9.97
C GLY A 91 -20.21 19.28 10.11
N ILE A 92 -21.36 19.92 10.28
CA ILE A 92 -21.55 21.37 10.27
C ILE A 92 -22.46 21.72 11.46
N PRO A 93 -21.97 21.54 12.71
CA PRO A 93 -22.77 21.84 13.88
C PRO A 93 -23.10 23.33 13.96
N VAL A 94 -24.33 23.63 14.36
CA VAL A 94 -24.87 24.96 14.61
C VAL A 94 -24.73 25.30 16.09
N SER A 95 -24.82 26.57 16.47
CA SER A 95 -24.67 27.01 17.86
C SER A 95 -25.76 26.50 18.82
N GLU A 96 -26.88 26.03 18.27
CA GLU A 96 -27.99 25.44 19.04
C GLU A 96 -27.80 23.94 19.29
N ASP A 97 -26.84 23.29 18.62
CA ASP A 97 -26.58 21.86 18.74
C ASP A 97 -25.81 21.51 20.02
N GLU A 98 -26.16 20.37 20.63
CA GLU A 98 -25.37 19.79 21.72
C GLU A 98 -24.34 18.78 21.18
N LEU A 99 -23.06 19.11 21.34
CA LEU A 99 -21.97 18.23 20.91
C LEU A 99 -21.70 17.12 21.92
N LEU A 100 -22.00 15.88 21.52
CA LEU A 100 -21.82 14.67 22.34
C LEU A 100 -20.43 14.04 22.15
N PHE A 101 -20.05 13.76 20.90
CA PHE A 101 -18.81 13.06 20.54
C PHE A 101 -18.18 13.65 19.28
N ALA A 102 -16.87 13.49 19.13
CA ALA A 102 -16.15 13.79 17.90
C ALA A 102 -15.74 12.48 17.20
N VAL A 103 -16.16 12.32 15.95
CA VAL A 103 -15.84 11.14 15.14
C VAL A 103 -14.85 11.52 14.04
N PRO A 104 -13.64 10.91 13.99
CA PRO A 104 -12.70 11.15 12.90
C PRO A 104 -13.22 10.50 11.62
N VAL A 105 -13.24 11.27 10.53
CA VAL A 105 -13.67 10.79 9.20
C VAL A 105 -12.63 11.14 8.13
N VAL A 106 -12.50 10.29 7.13
CA VAL A 106 -11.69 10.56 5.93
C VAL A 106 -12.59 10.45 4.71
N ALA A 107 -12.63 11.51 3.93
CA ALA A 107 -13.47 11.63 2.74
C ALA A 107 -12.76 12.48 1.67
N PRO A 108 -13.22 12.45 0.40
CA PRO A 108 -12.73 13.34 -0.64
C PRO A 108 -12.84 14.81 -0.20
N TYR A 109 -11.81 15.61 -0.45
CA TYR A 109 -11.75 16.99 0.08
C TYR A 109 -12.96 17.86 -0.34
N ASN A 110 -13.54 17.59 -1.51
CA ASN A 110 -14.70 18.31 -2.02
C ASN A 110 -15.97 18.08 -1.20
N THR A 111 -16.12 16.96 -0.50
CA THR A 111 -17.29 16.71 0.37
C THR A 111 -17.16 17.43 1.72
N LEU A 112 -15.94 17.77 2.11
CA LEU A 112 -15.61 18.41 3.38
C LEU A 112 -15.53 19.94 3.26
N ILE A 113 -15.98 20.55 2.16
CA ILE A 113 -15.84 22.00 1.94
C ILE A 113 -16.49 22.82 3.07
N ASN A 114 -17.61 22.35 3.59
CA ASN A 114 -18.36 23.08 4.64
C ASN A 114 -17.95 22.70 6.07
N TYR A 115 -17.02 21.74 6.24
CA TYR A 115 -16.56 21.33 7.56
C TYR A 115 -15.62 22.38 8.13
N LYS A 116 -15.83 22.70 9.41
CA LYS A 116 -14.97 23.62 10.17
C LYS A 116 -13.56 23.05 10.37
N PHE A 117 -13.46 21.79 10.83
CA PHE A 117 -12.19 21.13 11.10
C PHE A 117 -11.82 20.17 9.98
N LYS A 118 -10.95 20.60 9.07
CA LYS A 118 -10.48 19.78 7.94
C LYS A 118 -9.02 20.06 7.59
N VAL A 119 -8.34 19.04 7.10
CA VAL A 119 -6.97 19.15 6.56
C VAL A 119 -6.86 18.34 5.27
N LYS A 120 -6.00 18.77 4.35
CA LYS A 120 -5.73 18.00 3.12
C LYS A 120 -4.64 16.98 3.40
N LEU A 121 -4.96 15.70 3.21
CA LEU A 121 -3.98 14.61 3.30
C LEU A 121 -3.32 14.42 1.94
N MET A 122 -2.00 14.53 1.89
CA MET A 122 -1.20 14.24 0.70
C MET A 122 -0.34 13.00 0.92
N PRO A 123 -0.21 12.10 -0.06
CA PRO A 123 0.74 10.99 0.02
C PRO A 123 2.15 11.51 0.33
N GLY A 124 2.87 10.83 1.22
CA GLY A 124 4.20 11.27 1.63
C GLY A 124 4.92 10.27 2.53
N THR A 125 6.01 10.69 3.17
CA THR A 125 6.84 9.83 4.04
C THR A 125 6.43 9.90 5.51
N GLY A 126 5.44 10.73 5.87
CA GLY A 126 4.98 10.92 7.24
C GLY A 126 4.27 9.69 7.82
N LYS A 127 4.56 9.36 9.07
CA LYS A 127 3.84 8.31 9.82
C LYS A 127 2.44 8.81 10.19
N ARG A 128 1.44 7.92 10.14
CA ARG A 128 0.03 8.21 10.44
C ARG A 128 -0.17 8.89 11.79
N GLY A 129 0.41 8.36 12.87
CA GLY A 129 0.30 8.96 14.21
C GLY A 129 0.85 10.39 14.27
N LYS A 130 2.00 10.65 13.63
CA LYS A 130 2.56 12.01 13.58
C LYS A 130 1.62 12.96 12.83
N ALA A 131 1.09 12.53 11.69
CA ALA A 131 0.15 13.33 10.92
C ALA A 131 -1.16 13.58 11.71
N ALA A 132 -1.69 12.57 12.41
CA ALA A 132 -2.86 12.70 13.29
C ALA A 132 -2.64 13.73 14.41
N LYS A 133 -1.50 13.64 15.13
CA LYS A 133 -1.12 14.64 16.15
C LYS A 133 -1.05 16.05 15.57
N THR A 134 -0.43 16.20 14.40
CA THR A 134 -0.31 17.51 13.76
C THR A 134 -1.68 18.05 13.35
N ALA A 135 -2.56 17.21 12.81
CA ALA A 135 -3.92 17.63 12.43
C ALA A 135 -4.71 18.13 13.65
N LEU A 136 -4.70 17.37 14.74
CA LEU A 136 -5.35 17.77 15.98
C LEU A 136 -4.78 19.08 16.55
N ALA A 137 -3.46 19.24 16.50
CA ALA A 137 -2.80 20.48 16.95
C ALA A 137 -3.19 21.70 16.10
N ILE A 138 -3.39 21.52 14.79
CA ILE A 138 -3.90 22.58 13.91
C ILE A 138 -5.32 22.98 14.34
N PHE A 139 -6.20 22.00 14.58
CA PHE A 139 -7.58 22.25 15.00
C PHE A 139 -7.69 22.94 16.36
N LEU A 140 -6.85 22.55 17.33
CA LEU A 140 -6.84 23.16 18.66
C LEU A 140 -6.29 24.59 18.67
N ARG A 141 -5.49 24.96 17.67
CA ARG A 141 -4.93 26.31 17.52
C ARG A 141 -5.91 27.28 16.86
N ASP A 142 -6.99 26.79 16.28
CA ASP A 142 -8.03 27.64 15.71
C ASP A 142 -8.70 28.48 16.81
N LYS A 143 -8.75 29.80 16.59
CA LYS A 143 -9.33 30.76 17.53
C LYS A 143 -10.86 30.66 17.60
N THR A 144 -11.49 30.13 16.56
CA THR A 144 -12.95 29.93 16.48
C THR A 144 -13.40 28.66 17.21
N CYS A 145 -12.47 27.86 17.73
CA CYS A 145 -12.75 26.63 18.44
C CYS A 145 -13.19 26.91 19.89
N SER A 146 -14.44 26.58 20.18
CA SER A 146 -15.06 26.67 21.50
C SER A 146 -14.39 25.72 22.50
N GLN A 147 -14.60 25.94 23.79
CA GLN A 147 -14.03 25.07 24.81
C GLN A 147 -14.57 23.64 24.69
N ARG A 148 -15.88 23.49 24.45
CA ARG A 148 -16.52 22.18 24.24
C ARG A 148 -15.92 21.42 23.06
N GLU A 149 -15.73 22.07 21.92
CA GLU A 149 -15.08 21.45 20.75
C GLU A 149 -13.64 21.02 21.08
N LYS A 150 -12.87 21.83 21.80
CA LYS A 150 -11.50 21.47 22.21
C LYS A 150 -11.47 20.22 23.08
N ASP A 151 -12.40 20.12 24.02
CA ASP A 151 -12.47 18.98 24.94
C ASP A 151 -12.84 17.69 24.20
N LEU A 152 -13.81 17.76 23.28
CA LEU A 152 -14.20 16.63 22.43
C LEU A 152 -13.12 16.22 21.44
N LEU A 153 -12.41 17.17 20.83
CA LEU A 153 -11.27 16.88 19.96
C LEU A 153 -10.16 16.14 20.75
N LYS A 154 -9.91 16.55 22.00
CA LYS A 154 -8.90 15.90 22.86
C LYS A 154 -9.35 14.55 23.40
N SER A 155 -10.65 14.29 23.52
CA SER A 155 -11.15 12.99 24.01
C SER A 155 -10.95 11.86 23.00
N VAL A 156 -10.78 12.18 21.72
CA VAL A 156 -10.52 11.15 20.70
C VAL A 156 -9.09 10.62 20.83
N LYS A 157 -8.95 9.31 20.95
CA LYS A 157 -7.64 8.67 21.07
C LYS A 157 -6.86 8.83 19.78
N GLU A 158 -5.57 9.13 19.90
CA GLU A 158 -4.68 9.30 18.74
C GLU A 158 -4.64 8.04 17.85
N GLN A 159 -4.74 6.86 18.46
CA GLN A 159 -4.76 5.59 17.73
C GLN A 159 -5.97 5.50 16.79
N ASP A 160 -7.13 6.00 17.20
CA ASP A 160 -8.37 5.97 16.41
C ASP A 160 -8.29 6.97 15.25
N LEU A 161 -7.71 8.15 15.46
CA LEU A 161 -7.40 9.09 14.36
C LEU A 161 -6.42 8.47 13.36
N ALA A 162 -5.31 7.89 13.86
CA ALA A 162 -4.25 7.37 13.01
C ALA A 162 -4.70 6.16 12.17
N ARG A 163 -5.63 5.34 12.69
CA ARG A 163 -6.23 4.21 11.96
C ARG A 163 -6.99 4.67 10.72
N ASN A 164 -7.64 5.83 10.77
CA ASN A 164 -8.39 6.39 9.65
C ASN A 164 -7.50 6.92 8.50
N PHE A 165 -6.21 7.20 8.75
CA PHE A 165 -5.35 7.82 7.74
C PHE A 165 -4.88 6.78 6.69
N PRO A 166 -4.97 7.09 5.38
CA PRO A 166 -4.59 6.17 4.32
C PRO A 166 -3.06 6.09 4.17
N GLY A 167 -2.43 5.07 4.73
CA GLY A 167 -1.00 4.81 4.53
C GLY A 167 -0.08 5.91 5.08
N LYS A 168 1.03 6.21 4.39
CA LYS A 168 1.97 7.27 4.79
C LYS A 168 1.53 8.60 4.16
N VAL A 169 1.31 9.60 5.00
CA VAL A 169 0.74 10.89 4.56
C VAL A 169 1.46 12.07 5.20
N ARG A 170 1.40 13.21 4.51
CA ARG A 170 1.77 14.53 5.00
C ARG A 170 0.53 15.42 4.97
N LEU A 171 0.42 16.34 5.91
CA LEU A 171 -0.59 17.39 5.87
C LEU A 171 -0.12 18.53 4.95
N SER A 172 -1.09 19.17 4.29
CA SER A 172 -0.88 20.39 3.50
C SER A 172 -1.95 21.42 3.81
#